data_AF-A0A7L0WBZ7-F1
#
_entry.id   AF-A0A7L0WBZ7-F1
#
_cell.length_a   1.000
_cell.length_b   1.000
_cell.length_c   1.000
_cell.angle_alpha   90.00
_cell.angle_beta   90.00
_cell.angle_gamma   90.00
#
_symmetry.space_group_name_H-M   'P 1'
#
loop_
_entity.id
_entity.type
_entity.pdbx_description
1 polymer ?
#
loop_
_entity_poly.entity_id
_entity_poly.type
_entity_poly.pdbx_seq_one_letter_code
_entity_poly.pdbx_strand_id
1 'polypeptide(L)' 'PVAEILVLGTGDRVEQLHPAVLKEMRLCGIAVEVQDTPNACATFNFLTSEKRLTAAGLIPP' A
#
# COMPACT_ATOMS: atom_id res chain seq x y z
N PRO A 1 -10.63 -1.77 13.49
CA PRO A 1 -9.34 -2.46 13.28
C PRO A 1 -8.41 -1.60 12.43
N VAL A 2 -7.16 -1.43 12.83
CA VAL A 2 -6.14 -0.74 12.02
C VAL A 2 -5.58 -1.74 11.02
N ALA A 3 -5.38 -1.34 9.76
CA ALA A 3 -4.76 -2.20 8.76
C ALA A 3 -3.31 -2.51 9.13
N GLU A 4 -2.86 -3.74 8.91
CA GLU A 4 -1.47 -4.17 9.13
C GLU A 4 -0.55 -3.72 7.98
N ILE A 5 -1.13 -3.56 6.78
CA ILE A 5 -0.41 -3.21 5.57
C ILE A 5 -1.25 -2.30 4.68
N LEU A 6 -0.61 -1.27 4.11
CA LEU A 6 -1.13 -0.35 3.12
C LEU A 6 -0.41 -0.60 1.80
N VAL A 7 -1.15 -1.01 0.77
CA VAL A 7 -0.65 -1.10 -0.59
C VAL A 7 -0.98 0.19 -1.33
N LEU A 8 0.04 0.90 -1.81
CA LEU A 8 -0.11 2.17 -2.49
C LEU A 8 0.24 2.04 -3.98
N GLY A 9 -0.75 2.26 -4.83
CA GLY A 9 -0.61 2.34 -6.29
C GLY A 9 -0.41 3.79 -6.72
N THR A 10 0.73 4.13 -7.32
CA THR A 10 1.07 5.52 -7.72
C THR A 10 0.75 5.85 -9.17
N GLY A 11 -0.14 5.09 -9.82
CA GLY A 11 -0.52 5.26 -11.23
C GLY A 11 0.28 4.33 -12.14
N ASP A 12 0.70 4.81 -13.31
CA ASP A 12 1.42 4.01 -14.31
C ASP A 12 2.86 3.63 -13.92
N ARG A 13 3.41 4.27 -12.89
CA ARG A 13 4.78 4.04 -12.44
C ARG A 13 4.88 4.12 -10.93
N VAL A 14 5.90 3.47 -10.39
CA VAL A 14 6.27 3.56 -8.98
C VAL A 14 6.88 4.94 -8.72
N GLU A 15 6.27 5.72 -7.83
CA GLU A 15 6.80 6.99 -7.35
C GLU A 15 7.30 6.84 -5.91
N GLN A 16 8.42 7.47 -5.58
CA GLN A 16 8.96 7.39 -4.23
C GLN A 16 8.15 8.26 -3.26
N LEU A 17 7.67 7.65 -2.18
CA LEU A 17 7.05 8.38 -1.10
C LEU A 17 8.08 9.13 -0.27
N HIS A 18 7.68 10.30 0.22
CA HIS A 18 8.52 11.07 1.12
C HIS A 18 8.86 10.23 2.38
N PRO A 19 10.14 10.09 2.78
CA PRO A 19 10.54 9.19 3.87
C PRO A 19 9.84 9.44 5.20
N ALA A 20 9.45 10.70 5.46
CA ALA A 20 8.67 11.06 6.64
C ALA A 20 7.33 10.30 6.69
N VAL A 21 6.63 10.13 5.56
CA VAL A 21 5.35 9.42 5.50
C VAL A 21 5.55 7.94 5.85
N LEU A 22 6.58 7.31 5.26
CA LEU A 22 6.91 5.91 5.56
C LEU A 22 7.28 5.71 7.03
N LYS A 23 7.99 6.67 7.63
CA LYS A 23 8.34 6.66 9.05
C LYS A 23 7.10 6.75 9.94
N GLU A 24 6.19 7.68 9.66
CA GLU A 24 4.95 7.84 10.42
C GLU A 24 4.07 6.58 10.33
N MET A 25 3.90 6.02 9.13
CA MET A 25 3.14 4.77 8.96
C MET A 25 3.75 3.61 9.74
N ARG A 26 5.08 3.49 9.75
CA ARG A 26 5.78 2.48 10.54
C ARG A 26 5.61 2.69 12.05
N LEU A 27 5.59 3.94 12.52
CA LEU A 27 5.30 4.26 13.93
C LEU A 27 3.86 3.89 14.32
N CYS A 28 2.92 3.96 13.38
CA CYS A 28 1.56 3.46 13.54
C CYS A 28 1.44 1.93 13.45
N GLY A 29 2.54 1.20 13.20
CA GLY A 29 2.53 -0.25 13.02
C GLY A 29 1.99 -0.71 11.66
N ILE A 30 1.93 0.19 10.67
CA ILE A 30 1.40 -0.08 9.33
C ILE A 30 2.59 -0.25 8.36
N ALA A 31 2.70 -1.41 7.73
CA ALA A 31 3.65 -1.61 6.63
C ALA A 31 3.14 -0.90 5.37
N VAL A 32 4.02 -0.25 4.61
CA VAL A 32 3.64 0.42 3.34
C VAL A 32 4.39 -0.23 2.19
N GLU A 33 3.66 -0.71 1.20
CA GLU A 33 4.19 -1.16 -0.08
C GLU A 33 3.81 -0.19 -1.18
N VAL A 34 4.79 0.32 -1.93
CA VAL A 34 4.57 1.28 -3.01
C VAL A 34 4.84 0.59 -4.33
N GLN A 35 3.85 0.60 -5.21
CA GLN A 35 3.87 -0.04 -6.53
C GLN A 35 3.13 0.84 -7.54
N ASP A 36 3.21 0.51 -8.83
CA ASP A 36 2.26 1.00 -9.83
C ASP A 36 0.87 0.42 -9.56
N THR A 37 -0.17 1.12 -9.98
CA THR A 37 -1.57 0.79 -9.67
C THR A 37 -2.00 -0.60 -10.13
N PRO A 38 -1.63 -1.09 -11.34
CA PRO A 38 -1.94 -2.46 -11.74
C PRO A 38 -1.36 -3.52 -10.80
N ASN A 39 -0.09 -3.39 -10.41
CA ASN A 39 0.57 -4.32 -9.50
C ASN A 39 0.01 -4.20 -8.06
N ALA A 40 -0.25 -2.97 -7.59
CA ALA A 40 -0.86 -2.72 -6.29
C ALA A 40 -2.24 -3.42 -6.16
N CYS A 41 -3.05 -3.41 -7.22
CA CYS A 41 -4.31 -4.16 -7.25
C CYS A 41 -4.11 -5.67 -7.08
N ALA A 42 -3.10 -6.25 -7.76
CA ALA A 42 -2.79 -7.67 -7.64
C ALA A 42 -2.33 -8.03 -6.21
N THR A 43 -1.44 -7.24 -5.61
CA THR A 43 -0.98 -7.44 -4.23
C THR A 43 -2.13 -7.28 -3.24
N PHE A 44 -2.98 -6.27 -3.39
CA PHE A 44 -4.16 -6.08 -2.53
C PHE A 44 -5.09 -7.29 -2.58
N ASN A 45 -5.38 -7.81 -3.79
CA ASN A 45 -6.22 -8.99 -3.97
C ASN A 45 -5.61 -10.23 -3.31
N PHE A 46 -4.30 -10.42 -3.45
CA PHE A 46 -3.57 -11.51 -2.81
C PHE A 46 -3.67 -11.42 -1.28
N LEU A 47 -3.32 -10.28 -0.69
CA LEU A 47 -3.34 -10.07 0.77
C LEU A 47 -4.75 -10.20 1.35
N THR A 48 -5.76 -9.71 0.63
CA THR A 48 -7.16 -9.84 1.01
C THR A 48 -7.60 -11.30 0.99
N SER A 49 -7.14 -12.08 0.00
CA SER A 49 -7.44 -13.52 -0.07
C SER A 49 -6.84 -14.32 1.08
N GLU A 50 -5.70 -13.87 1.62
CA GLU A 50 -5.09 -14.42 2.84
C GLU A 50 -5.79 -13.97 4.13
N LYS A 51 -6.89 -13.20 4.04
CA LYS A 51 -7.63 -12.61 5.16
C LYS A 51 -6.79 -11.68 6.03
N ARG A 52 -5.75 -11.05 5.46
CA ARG A 52 -4.97 -10.01 6.15
C ARG A 52 -5.75 -8.70 6.19
N LEU A 53 -5.64 -7.96 7.29
CA LEU A 53 -6.20 -6.61 7.41
C LEU A 53 -5.39 -5.64 6.55
N THR A 54 -5.84 -5.46 5.31
CA THR A 54 -5.13 -4.73 4.26
C THR A 54 -5.91 -3.48 3.86
N ALA A 55 -5.21 -2.36 3.69
CA ALA A 55 -5.74 -1.15 3.06
C ALA A 55 -5.06 -0.93 1.70
N ALA A 56 -5.74 -0.26 0.78
CA ALA A 56 -5.15 0.17 -0.48
C ALA A 56 -5.44 1.64 -0.78
N GLY A 57 -4.46 2.35 -1.33
CA GLY A 57 -4.62 3.67 -1.91
C GLY A 57 -4.17 3.63 -3.37
N LEU A 58 -5.09 3.81 -4.31
CA LEU A 58 -4.83 3.61 -5.74
C LEU A 58 -5.04 4.93 -6.48
N ILE A 59 -3.99 5.41 -7.12
CA ILE A 59 -4.05 6.57 -8.01
C ILE A 59 -4.37 6.04 -9.42
N PRO A 60 -5.46 6.50 -10.07
CA PRO A 60 -5.75 6.10 -11.44
C PRO A 60 -4.63 6.58 -12.38
N PRO A 61 -4.37 5.84 -13.48
CA PRO A 61 -3.45 6.27 -14.52
C PRO A 61 -3.94 7.53 -15.24
#